data_AF-A0A7N2MM43-F1
#
_entry.id   AF-A0A7N2MM43-F1
#
_cell.length_a   1.000
_cell.length_b   1.000
_cell.length_c   1.000
_cell.angle_alpha   90.00
_cell.angle_beta   90.00
_cell.angle_gamma   90.00
#
_symmetry.space_group_name_H-M   'P 1'
#
loop_
_entity.id
_entity.type
_entity.pdbx_description
1 polymer ?
#
loop_
_entity_poly.entity_id
_entity_poly.type
_entity_poly.pdbx_seq_one_letter_code
_entity_poly.pdbx_strand_id
1 'polypeptide(L)'
;MQIQREAGAGNREKRFDQGSQNREVNNVGASGVVVDEEGLKALHIDLSSWLSGQAYKLIELHEVIKTNYEKAEECLNTNYHGVRRVIEALLPLLQLSPTGARIVNVSSLRSELKQPNDIPQLSQAPSFHF
;
A
#
# COMPACT_ATOMS: atom_id res chain seq x y z
N MET A 1 16.15 20.55 18.15
CA MET A 1 15.80 20.84 19.56
C MET A 1 16.50 22.14 19.93
N GLN A 2 15.77 23.23 20.05
CA GLN A 2 16.35 24.51 20.47
C GLN A 2 15.36 25.17 21.41
N ILE A 3 15.76 25.32 22.67
CA ILE A 3 14.97 25.89 23.75
C ILE A 3 15.48 27.33 23.93
N GLN A 4 14.68 28.31 23.54
CA GLN A 4 14.84 29.69 24.02
C GLN A 4 13.98 29.84 25.27
N ARG A 5 14.58 30.32 26.37
CA ARG A 5 13.88 30.66 27.62
C ARG A 5 13.26 32.04 27.46
N GLU A 6 11.96 32.16 27.68
CA GLU A 6 11.32 33.44 28.00
C GLU A 6 10.63 33.35 29.36
N ALA A 7 11.01 34.28 30.23
CA ALA A 7 10.35 34.58 31.49
C ALA A 7 9.27 35.64 31.21
N GLY A 8 8.05 35.45 31.72
CA GLY A 8 7.00 36.46 31.62
C GLY A 8 5.62 35.88 31.95
N ALA A 9 5.14 36.19 33.15
CA ALA A 9 3.82 35.86 33.64
C ALA A 9 2.72 36.48 32.76
N GLY A 10 1.76 35.66 32.36
CA GLY A 10 0.59 36.08 31.60
C GLY A 10 -0.17 34.83 31.17
N ASN A 11 -1.34 34.65 31.76
CA ASN A 11 -2.23 33.51 31.59
C ASN A 11 -2.69 33.41 30.11
N ARG A 12 -1.86 32.81 29.25
CA ARG A 12 -2.23 32.40 27.90
C ARG A 12 -2.41 30.90 27.95
N GLU A 13 -3.66 30.49 27.93
CA GLU A 13 -4.09 29.16 27.49
C GLU A 13 -3.25 28.80 26.26
N LYS A 14 -2.29 27.89 26.44
CA LYS A 14 -1.50 27.37 25.33
C LYS A 14 -2.45 26.50 24.53
N ARG A 15 -3.23 27.13 23.65
CA ARG A 15 -3.78 26.43 22.50
C ARG A 15 -2.57 25.88 21.76
N PHE A 16 -2.32 24.60 21.95
CA PHE A 16 -1.56 23.82 21.00
C PHE A 16 -2.34 23.92 19.70
N ASP A 17 -1.97 24.89 18.87
CA ASP A 17 -2.36 24.90 17.48
C ASP A 17 -1.58 23.75 16.81
N GLN A 18 -2.04 22.52 17.04
CA GLN A 18 -1.82 21.48 16.05
C GLN A 18 -2.67 21.89 14.85
N GLY A 19 -2.19 22.84 14.06
CA GLY A 19 -2.85 23.29 12.84
C GLY A 19 -3.27 22.03 12.09
N SER A 20 -4.58 21.81 11.99
CA SER A 20 -5.14 20.50 11.63
C SER A 20 -4.80 20.20 10.17
N GLN A 21 -3.66 19.54 9.94
CA GLN A 21 -3.24 19.11 8.61
C GLN A 21 -4.21 18.04 8.14
N ASN A 22 -5.07 18.36 7.17
CA ASN A 22 -6.00 17.39 6.63
C ASN A 22 -5.20 16.31 5.85
N ARG A 23 -5.30 15.05 6.31
CA ARG A 23 -4.58 13.91 5.73
C ARG A 23 -5.57 12.79 5.50
N GLU A 24 -5.71 12.41 4.23
CA GLU A 24 -6.44 11.22 3.84
C GLU A 24 -5.44 10.09 3.56
N VAL A 25 -5.68 8.92 4.14
CA VAL A 25 -4.82 7.74 3.98
C VAL A 25 -5.66 6.58 3.45
N ASN A 26 -5.46 6.27 2.17
CA ASN A 26 -6.09 5.13 1.51
C ASN A 26 -5.29 3.86 1.81
N ASN A 27 -5.63 3.20 2.92
CA ASN A 27 -4.96 1.97 3.41
C ASN A 27 -5.81 0.70 3.29
N VAL A 28 -7.10 0.81 2.96
CA VAL A 28 -7.95 -0.37 2.80
C VAL A 28 -7.48 -1.16 1.58
N GLY A 29 -7.26 -2.47 1.77
CA GLY A 29 -6.83 -3.35 0.69
C GLY A 29 -7.23 -4.80 0.92
N ALA A 30 -7.50 -5.49 -0.18
CA ALA A 30 -7.70 -6.93 -0.25
C ALA A 30 -6.50 -7.58 -0.98
N SER A 31 -6.08 -8.76 -0.51
CA SER A 31 -4.90 -9.45 -1.06
C SER A 31 -5.14 -10.06 -2.45
N GLY A 32 -6.39 -10.27 -2.84
CA GLY A 32 -6.75 -10.87 -4.13
C GLY A 32 -6.39 -12.34 -4.30
N VAL A 33 -6.19 -13.07 -3.19
CA VAL A 33 -5.80 -14.48 -3.20
C VAL A 33 -6.70 -15.33 -2.32
N VAL A 34 -6.73 -16.63 -2.62
CA VAL A 34 -7.24 -17.71 -1.78
C VAL A 34 -6.04 -18.45 -1.20
N VAL A 35 -6.10 -18.77 0.09
CA VAL A 35 -5.02 -19.46 0.79
C VAL A 35 -5.48 -20.85 1.18
N ASP A 36 -4.70 -21.87 0.83
CA ASP A 36 -4.76 -23.19 1.43
C ASP A 36 -4.05 -23.11 2.80
N GLU A 37 -4.82 -22.96 3.87
CA GLU A 37 -4.27 -22.73 5.20
C GLU A 37 -3.51 -23.93 5.75
N GLU A 38 -4.02 -25.14 5.52
CA GLU A 38 -3.40 -26.38 5.94
C GLU A 38 -2.08 -26.60 5.19
N GLY A 39 -2.11 -26.42 3.87
CA GLY A 39 -0.92 -26.48 3.02
C GLY A 39 0.12 -25.45 3.44
N LEU A 40 -0.30 -24.21 3.70
CA LEU A 40 0.60 -23.14 4.14
C LEU A 40 1.25 -23.44 5.49
N LYS A 41 0.48 -23.97 6.46
CA LYS A 41 1.01 -24.38 7.77
C LYS A 41 2.03 -25.51 7.63
N ALA A 42 1.79 -26.46 6.71
CA ALA A 42 2.70 -27.58 6.46
C ALA A 42 4.07 -27.16 5.88
N LEU A 43 4.19 -25.95 5.31
CA LEU A 43 5.48 -25.42 4.82
C LEU A 43 6.43 -24.98 5.93
N HIS A 44 5.96 -24.85 7.18
CA HIS A 44 6.78 -24.45 8.34
C HIS A 44 7.64 -23.19 8.09
N ILE A 45 7.08 -22.22 7.37
CA ILE A 45 7.78 -20.97 7.03
C ILE A 45 7.99 -20.16 8.31
N ASP A 46 9.24 -19.82 8.63
CA ASP A 46 9.55 -18.96 9.75
C ASP A 46 9.24 -17.49 9.43
N LEU A 47 9.07 -16.69 10.49
CA LEU A 47 8.70 -15.28 10.37
C LEU A 47 9.74 -14.45 9.60
N SER A 48 11.04 -14.78 9.69
CA SER A 48 12.09 -14.06 8.97
C SER A 48 12.01 -14.32 7.47
N SER A 49 11.84 -15.59 7.07
CA SER A 49 11.60 -15.95 5.67
C SER A 49 10.29 -15.38 5.11
N TRP A 50 9.25 -15.28 5.95
CA TRP A 50 7.99 -14.65 5.56
C TRP A 50 8.16 -13.14 5.28
N LEU A 51 8.73 -12.40 6.24
CA LEU A 51 8.87 -10.94 6.16
C LEU A 51 9.88 -10.49 5.11
N SER A 52 10.91 -11.30 4.84
CA SER A 52 11.89 -11.01 3.79
C SER A 52 11.37 -11.28 2.37
N GLY A 53 10.21 -11.94 2.23
CA GLY A 53 9.66 -12.36 0.95
C GLY A 53 10.40 -13.55 0.31
N GLN A 54 11.42 -14.12 0.97
CA GLN A 54 12.16 -15.27 0.47
C GLN A 54 11.30 -16.54 0.40
N ALA A 55 10.31 -16.66 1.29
CA ALA A 55 9.37 -17.77 1.30
C ALA A 55 8.45 -17.81 0.07
N TYR A 56 8.36 -16.73 -0.72
CA TYR A 56 7.45 -16.66 -1.86
C TYR A 56 7.67 -17.80 -2.86
N LYS A 57 8.93 -18.16 -3.14
CA LYS A 57 9.24 -19.23 -4.11
C LYS A 57 8.75 -20.60 -3.64
N LEU A 58 8.77 -20.85 -2.33
CA LEU A 58 8.21 -22.07 -1.74
C LEU A 58 6.68 -22.06 -1.79
N ILE A 59 6.08 -20.93 -1.44
CA ILE A 59 4.62 -20.72 -1.50
C ILE A 59 4.09 -20.95 -2.92
N GLU A 60 4.80 -20.43 -3.93
CA GLU A 60 4.47 -20.59 -5.35
C GLU A 60 4.62 -22.04 -5.81
N LEU A 61 5.72 -22.71 -5.45
CA LEU A 61 5.97 -24.11 -5.80
C LEU A 61 4.90 -25.06 -5.26
N HIS A 62 4.41 -24.80 -4.05
CA HIS A 62 3.40 -25.64 -3.40
C HIS A 62 1.95 -25.21 -3.70
N GLU A 63 1.77 -24.16 -4.52
CA GLU A 63 0.45 -23.63 -4.92
C GLU A 63 -0.50 -23.34 -3.74
N VAL A 64 0.03 -23.03 -2.55
CA VAL A 64 -0.79 -22.80 -1.34
C VAL A 64 -1.43 -21.41 -1.31
N ILE A 65 -1.03 -20.53 -2.23
CA ILE A 65 -1.68 -19.24 -2.50
C ILE A 65 -2.13 -19.24 -3.96
N LYS A 66 -3.45 -19.15 -4.18
CA LYS A 66 -4.07 -19.22 -5.49
C LYS A 66 -4.81 -17.93 -5.80
N THR A 67 -4.97 -17.62 -7.08
CA THR A 67 -5.85 -16.55 -7.56
C THR A 67 -7.06 -17.16 -8.24
N ASN A 68 -8.22 -16.53 -8.07
CA ASN A 68 -9.42 -16.83 -8.84
C ASN A 68 -10.08 -15.51 -9.26
N TYR A 69 -11.08 -15.62 -10.14
CA TYR A 69 -11.74 -14.45 -10.71
C TYR A 69 -12.39 -13.59 -9.63
N GLU A 70 -13.10 -14.22 -8.70
CA GLU A 70 -13.84 -13.55 -7.63
C GLU A 70 -12.90 -12.73 -6.73
N LYS A 71 -11.74 -13.29 -6.36
CA LYS A 71 -10.73 -12.58 -5.57
C LYS A 71 -10.01 -11.50 -6.37
N ALA A 72 -9.78 -11.70 -7.66
CA ALA A 72 -9.22 -10.66 -8.52
C ALA A 72 -10.19 -9.45 -8.63
N GLU A 73 -11.48 -9.72 -8.79
CA GLU A 73 -12.53 -8.70 -8.83
C GLU A 73 -12.62 -7.95 -7.49
N GLU A 74 -12.66 -8.66 -6.36
CA GLU A 74 -12.65 -8.08 -5.01
C GLU A 74 -11.44 -7.16 -4.80
N CYS A 75 -10.26 -7.61 -5.24
CA CYS A 75 -9.01 -6.85 -5.15
C CYS A 75 -9.06 -5.56 -5.96
N LEU A 76 -9.49 -5.61 -7.23
CA LEU A 76 -9.60 -4.42 -8.07
C LEU A 76 -10.65 -3.44 -7.54
N ASN A 77 -11.80 -3.96 -7.12
CA ASN A 77 -12.90 -3.15 -6.60
C ASN A 77 -12.53 -2.43 -5.30
N THR A 78 -11.67 -3.03 -4.49
CA THR A 78 -11.21 -2.46 -3.21
C THR A 78 -10.01 -1.55 -3.42
N ASN A 79 -8.91 -2.07 -3.98
CA ASN A 79 -7.60 -1.42 -3.98
C ASN A 79 -7.48 -0.31 -5.02
N TYR A 80 -8.27 -0.38 -6.11
CA TYR A 80 -8.23 0.62 -7.18
C TYR A 80 -9.53 1.42 -7.25
N HIS A 81 -10.66 0.77 -7.53
CA HIS A 81 -11.92 1.50 -7.70
C HIS A 81 -12.43 2.09 -6.39
N GLY A 82 -12.22 1.42 -5.26
CA GLY A 82 -12.56 1.91 -3.93
C GLY A 82 -11.79 3.17 -3.58
N VAL A 83 -10.47 3.13 -3.73
CA VAL A 83 -9.59 4.29 -3.54
C VAL A 83 -10.00 5.46 -4.45
N ARG A 84 -10.31 5.18 -5.73
CA ARG A 84 -10.77 6.22 -6.66
C ARG A 84 -12.06 6.88 -6.18
N ARG A 85 -13.05 6.10 -5.74
CA ARG A 85 -14.33 6.64 -5.21
C ARG A 85 -14.12 7.50 -3.96
N VAL A 86 -13.27 7.08 -3.03
CA VAL A 86 -12.94 7.85 -1.83
C VAL A 86 -12.28 9.17 -2.20
N ILE A 87 -11.30 9.13 -3.10
CA ILE A 87 -10.64 10.35 -3.59
C ILE A 87 -11.64 11.28 -4.28
N GLU A 88 -12.47 10.77 -5.19
CA GLU A 88 -13.49 11.58 -5.89
C GLU A 88 -14.47 12.25 -4.90
N ALA A 89 -14.91 11.53 -3.87
CA ALA A 89 -15.83 12.06 -2.86
C ALA A 89 -15.18 13.10 -1.95
N LEU A 90 -13.90 12.93 -1.59
CA LEU A 90 -13.19 13.81 -0.67
C LEU A 90 -12.47 14.97 -1.36
N LEU A 91 -12.23 14.88 -2.67
CA LEU A 91 -11.50 15.89 -3.44
C LEU A 91 -12.03 17.33 -3.22
N PRO A 92 -13.37 17.59 -3.23
CA PRO A 92 -13.88 18.94 -2.98
C PRO A 92 -13.53 19.44 -1.58
N LEU A 93 -13.58 18.57 -0.56
CA LEU A 93 -13.25 18.94 0.82
C LEU A 93 -11.75 19.18 1.02
N LEU A 94 -10.92 18.37 0.36
CA LEU A 94 -9.46 18.49 0.41
C LEU A 94 -9.00 19.82 -0.22
N GLN A 95 -9.66 20.28 -1.28
CA GLN A 95 -9.39 21.57 -1.94
C GLN A 95 -9.71 22.78 -1.06
N LEU A 96 -10.62 22.65 -0.10
CA LEU A 96 -10.97 23.72 0.84
C LEU A 96 -9.96 23.88 1.99
N SER A 97 -8.96 22.99 2.10
CA SER A 97 -8.01 23.00 3.21
C SER A 97 -7.10 24.25 3.14
N PRO A 98 -7.16 25.15 4.14
CA PRO A 98 -6.38 26.40 4.15
C PRO A 98 -4.88 26.16 4.36
N THR A 99 -4.50 25.01 4.93
CA THR A 99 -3.11 24.63 5.19
C THR A 99 -2.60 23.59 4.18
N GLY A 100 -3.37 23.32 3.12
CA GLY A 100 -3.14 22.22 2.19
C GLY A 100 -3.64 20.87 2.72
N ALA A 101 -3.89 19.95 1.81
CA ALA A 101 -4.30 18.59 2.11
C ALA A 101 -3.35 17.60 1.45
N ARG A 102 -3.19 16.41 2.06
CA ARG A 102 -2.35 15.34 1.51
C ARG A 102 -3.15 14.06 1.40
N ILE A 103 -3.08 13.43 0.23
CA ILE A 103 -3.60 12.08 -0.04
C ILE A 103 -2.41 11.14 -0.05
N VAL A 104 -2.47 10.08 0.76
CA VAL A 104 -1.47 9.02 0.79
C VAL A 104 -2.11 7.72 0.33
N ASN A 105 -1.67 7.19 -0.81
CA ASN A 105 -2.07 5.86 -1.29
C ASN A 105 -1.03 4.83 -0.87
N VAL A 106 -1.45 3.82 -0.12
CA VAL A 106 -0.58 2.72 0.28
C VAL A 106 -0.58 1.67 -0.84
N SER A 107 0.59 1.39 -1.41
CA SER A 107 0.79 0.40 -2.47
C SER A 107 1.83 -0.64 -2.09
N SER A 108 2.07 -1.61 -2.97
CA SER A 108 3.01 -2.72 -2.76
C SER A 108 4.13 -2.72 -3.81
N LEU A 109 5.33 -3.12 -3.40
CA LEU A 109 6.45 -3.42 -4.31
C LEU A 109 6.08 -4.46 -5.38
N ARG A 110 5.08 -5.32 -5.10
CA ARG A 110 4.59 -6.31 -6.07
C ARG A 110 3.84 -5.70 -7.24
N SER A 111 3.43 -4.43 -7.13
CA SER A 111 2.77 -3.68 -8.20
C SER A 111 3.75 -2.89 -9.07
N GLU A 112 5.06 -2.98 -8.80
CA GLU A 112 6.09 -2.29 -9.56
C GLU A 112 6.23 -2.90 -10.96
N LEU A 113 6.32 -2.02 -11.97
CA LEU A 113 6.55 -2.44 -13.35
C LEU A 113 7.99 -2.95 -13.46
N LYS A 114 8.16 -4.22 -13.86
CA LYS A 114 9.47 -4.78 -14.16
C LYS A 114 9.93 -4.31 -15.54
N GLN A 115 11.20 -3.96 -15.67
CA GLN A 115 11.78 -3.69 -16.99
C GLN A 115 11.79 -5.01 -17.80
N PRO A 116 11.59 -4.96 -19.12
CA PRO A 116 11.60 -6.17 -19.96
C PRO A 116 12.87 -7.03 -19.80
N ASN A 117 14.01 -6.38 -19.52
CA ASN A 117 15.30 -7.05 -19.29
C ASN A 117 15.36 -7.85 -17.98
N ASP A 118 14.48 -7.55 -17.02
CA ASP A 118 14.40 -8.22 -15.73
C ASP A 118 13.43 -9.42 -15.76
N ILE A 119 12.83 -9.70 -16.92
CA ILE A 119 11.91 -10.80 -17.15
C ILE A 119 12.63 -11.82 -18.05
N PRO A 120 13.18 -12.93 -17.49
CA PRO A 120 13.98 -13.89 -18.23
C PRO A 120 13.27 -14.51 -19.45
N GLN A 121 11.93 -14.47 -19.45
CA GLN A 121 11.07 -15.00 -20.51
C GLN A 121 10.88 -14.00 -21.67
N LEU A 122 11.01 -12.68 -21.41
CA LEU A 122 10.88 -11.63 -22.43
C LEU A 122 12.23 -11.25 -23.05
N SER A 123 13.37 -11.55 -22.40
CA SER A 123 14.68 -11.36 -23.02
C SER A 123 14.93 -12.28 -24.22
N GLN A 124 14.09 -13.29 -24.42
CA GLN A 124 14.11 -14.20 -25.57
C GLN A 124 12.95 -13.99 -26.55
N ALA A 125 12.07 -13.01 -26.29
CA ALA A 125 11.01 -12.68 -27.22
C ALA A 125 11.63 -12.02 -28.47
N PRO A 126 11.32 -12.48 -29.69
CA PRO A 126 11.84 -11.87 -30.90
C PRO A 126 11.40 -10.41 -30.96
N SER A 127 12.35 -9.52 -31.27
CA SER A 127 12.08 -8.10 -31.50
C SER A 127 11.06 -7.97 -32.63
N PHE A 128 9.82 -7.62 -32.30
CA PHE A 128 8.85 -7.21 -33.31
C PHE A 128 9.25 -5.82 -33.80
N HIS A 129 9.91 -5.76 -34.96
CA HIS A 129 9.98 -4.55 -35.75
C HIS A 129 8.63 -4.34 -36.41
N PHE A 130 7.95 -3.25 -36.06
CA PHE A 130 6.84 -2.70 -36.86
C PHE A 130 7.39 -2.07 -38.15
#